data_AF-A0A957URK7-F1
#
_entry.id   AF-A0A957URK7-F1
#
_cell.length_a   1.000
_cell.length_b   1.000
_cell.length_c   1.000
_cell.angle_alpha   90.00
_cell.angle_beta   90.00
_cell.angle_gamma   90.00
#
_symmetry.space_group_name_H-M   'P 1'
#
loop_
_entity.id
_entity.type
_entity.pdbx_description
1 polymer ?
#
loop_
_entity_poly.entity_id
_entity_poly.type
_entity_poly.pdbx_seq_one_letter_code
_entity_poly.pdbx_strand_id
1 'polypeptide(L)' 'MMNIYLEIGSKRIFACAADWLGWCRSGRSEEAAIQALFDSAPRYAAILHAFQLDFEPPASA' A
#
# COMPACT_ATOMS: atom_id res chain seq x y z
N MET A 1 -12.47 0.11 4.94
CA MET A 1 -11.98 1.29 4.20
C MET A 1 -10.62 1.63 4.78
N MET A 2 -9.57 1.66 3.95
CA MET A 2 -8.19 1.86 4.40
C MET A 2 -7.73 3.26 4.04
N ASN A 3 -7.10 3.95 4.98
CA ASN A 3 -6.55 5.28 4.75
C ASN A 3 -5.16 5.19 4.12
N ILE A 4 -4.93 6.00 3.08
CA ILE A 4 -3.64 6.10 2.39
C ILE A 4 -3.18 7.53 2.50
N TYR A 5 -1.89 7.73 2.79
CA TYR A 5 -1.24 9.02 2.68
C TYR A 5 -0.12 8.96 1.64
N LEU A 6 0.16 10.11 1.04
CA LEU A 6 1.21 10.26 0.04
C LEU A 6 2.36 11.12 0.58
N GLU A 7 3.58 10.63 0.42
CA GLU A 7 4.79 11.42 0.59
C GLU A 7 5.30 11.84 -0.79
N ILE A 8 5.19 13.13 -1.10
CA ILE A 8 5.49 13.67 -2.44
C ILE A 8 6.91 14.21 -2.48
N GLY A 9 7.78 13.52 -3.22
CA GLY A 9 9.14 13.96 -3.52
C GLY A 9 9.33 14.36 -4.99
N SER A 10 10.41 15.07 -5.28
CA SER A 10 10.71 15.58 -6.64
C SER A 10 11.01 14.50 -7.68
N LYS A 11 11.36 13.29 -7.26
CA LYS A 11 11.70 12.15 -8.15
C LYS A 11 10.77 10.95 -7.99
N ARG A 12 10.14 10.84 -6.83
CA ARG A 12 9.35 9.69 -6.38
C ARG A 12 8.26 10.15 -5.44
N ILE A 13 7.13 9.47 -5.52
CA ILE A 13 6.02 9.61 -4.58
C ILE A 13 5.86 8.26 -3.89
N PHE A 14 5.60 8.26 -2.59
CA PHE A 14 5.33 7.05 -1.82
C PHE A 14 3.88 7.05 -1.37
N ALA A 15 3.16 5.96 -1.64
CA ALA A 15 1.86 5.69 -1.08
C ALA A 15 2.03 4.71 0.09
N CYS A 16 1.43 5.04 1.22
CA CYS A 16 1.53 4.27 2.46
C CYS A 16 0.15 4.04 3.07
N ALA A 17 -0.12 2.81 3.49
CA ALA A 17 -1.32 2.49 4.23
C ALA A 17 -1.17 2.94 5.70
N ALA A 18 -1.97 3.92 6.12
CA ALA A 18 -1.90 4.49 7.47
C ALA A 18 -2.25 3.47 8.55
N ASP A 19 -3.18 2.57 8.23
CA ASP A 19 -3.68 1.55 9.16
C ASP A 19 -2.80 0.28 9.19
N TRP A 20 -1.85 0.15 8.25
CA TRP A 20 -1.04 -1.05 8.05
C TRP A 20 0.45 -0.71 7.96
N LEU A 21 1.10 -0.72 9.12
CA LEU A 21 2.49 -0.31 9.28
C LEU A 21 3.45 -1.10 8.36
N GLY A 22 4.35 -0.36 7.71
CA GLY A 22 5.35 -0.93 6.81
C GLY A 22 4.83 -1.30 5.42
N TRP A 23 3.52 -1.13 5.16
CA TRP A 23 2.97 -1.31 3.83
C TRP A 23 3.00 -0.01 3.02
N CYS A 24 4.11 0.18 2.30
CA CYS A 24 4.33 1.34 1.44
C CYS A 24 4.93 0.96 0.08
N ARG A 25 4.60 1.70 -0.98
CA ARG A 25 5.19 1.53 -2.32
C ARG A 25 5.42 2.87 -3.00
N SER A 26 6.44 2.93 -3.86
CA SER A 26 6.84 4.15 -4.56
C SER A 26 6.45 4.13 -6.03
N GLY A 27 6.01 5.27 -6.55
CA GLY A 27 5.73 5.52 -7.97
C GLY A 27 6.46 6.76 -8.50
N ARG A 28 6.36 6.97 -9.82
CA ARG A 28 6.78 8.23 -10.48
C ARG A 28 5.67 9.28 -10.54
N SER A 29 4.43 8.88 -10.23
CA SER A 29 3.26 9.74 -10.03
C SER A 29 2.47 9.22 -8.83
N GLU A 30 1.43 9.96 -8.43
CA GLU A 30 0.55 9.58 -7.33
C GLU A 30 -0.19 8.28 -7.66
N GLU A 31 -0.78 8.21 -8.86
CA GLU A 31 -1.51 7.05 -9.36
C GLU A 31 -0.60 5.83 -9.46
N ALA A 32 0.63 6.01 -9.94
CA ALA A 32 1.59 4.91 -10.04
C ALA A 32 2.02 4.40 -8.65
N ALA A 33 2.10 5.27 -7.64
CA ALA A 33 2.44 4.87 -6.28
C ALA A 33 1.29 4.11 -5.62
N ILE A 34 0.06 4.61 -5.79
CA ILE A 34 -1.17 3.97 -5.30
C ILE A 34 -1.34 2.61 -5.98
N GLN A 35 -1.27 2.53 -7.32
CA GLN A 35 -1.38 1.27 -8.04
C GLN A 35 -0.34 0.25 -7.55
N ALA A 36 0.92 0.66 -7.39
CA ALA A 36 1.97 -0.22 -6.88
C ALA A 36 1.69 -0.73 -5.46
N LEU A 37 1.09 0.12 -4.60
CA LEU A 37 0.66 -0.29 -3.26
C LEU A 37 -0.38 -1.40 -3.34
N PHE A 38 -1.41 -1.24 -4.18
CA PHE A 38 -2.52 -2.18 -4.33
C PHE A 38 -2.07 -3.48 -4.99
N ASP A 39 -1.21 -3.41 -6.01
CA ASP A 39 -0.60 -4.58 -6.64
C ASP A 39 0.21 -5.42 -5.64
N SER A 40 0.73 -4.77 -4.59
CA SER A 40 1.46 -5.45 -3.52
C SER A 40 0.58 -6.00 -2.40
N ALA A 41 -0.74 -5.74 -2.41
CA ALA A 41 -1.68 -6.20 -1.39
C ALA A 41 -1.68 -7.72 -1.21
N PRO A 42 -1.68 -8.57 -2.27
CA PRO A 42 -1.66 -10.03 -2.08
C PRO A 42 -0.40 -10.52 -1.36
N ARG A 43 0.75 -9.89 -1.62
CA ARG A 43 2.00 -10.22 -0.93
C ARG A 43 1.97 -9.80 0.54
N TYR A 44 1.38 -8.65 0.84
CA TYR A 44 1.23 -8.17 2.20
C TYR A 44 0.23 -9.03 3.00
N ALA A 45 -0.88 -9.41 2.38
CA ALA A 45 -1.88 -10.34 2.94
C ALA A 45 -1.25 -11.67 3.36
N ALA A 46 -0.38 -12.25 2.53
CA ALA A 46 0.30 -13.51 2.84
C ALA A 46 1.18 -13.41 4.11
N ILE A 47 1.79 -12.25 4.34
CA ILE A 47 2.59 -12.00 5.56
C ILE A 47 1.65 -11.93 6.77
N LEU A 48 0.58 -11.14 6.69
CA LEU A 48 -0.36 -10.97 7.80
C LEU A 48 -1.11 -12.25 8.16
N HIS A 49 -1.42 -13.09 7.18
CA HIS A 49 -2.02 -14.40 7.41
C HIS A 49 -1.13 -15.30 8.29
N ALA A 50 0.20 -15.23 8.14
CA ALA A 50 1.13 -15.95 9.01
C ALA A 50 1.06 -15.49 10.48
N PHE A 51 0.58 -14.27 10.73
CA PHE A 51 0.35 -13.70 12.06
C PHE A 51 -1.11 -13.75 12.51
N GLN A 52 -2.00 -14.43 11.77
CA GLN A 52 -3.44 -14.53 12.05
C GLN A 52 -4.14 -13.16 12.18
N LEU A 53 -3.67 -12.18 11.41
CA LEU A 53 -4.29 -10.87 11.34
C LEU A 53 -5.27 -10.82 10.16
N ASP A 54 -6.52 -10.46 10.46
CA ASP A 54 -7.56 -10.30 9.45
C ASP A 54 -7.28 -9.05 8.61
N PHE A 55 -6.82 -9.29 7.39
CA PHE A 55 -6.51 -8.27 6.42
C PHE A 55 -7.37 -8.47 5.16
N GLU A 56 -8.21 -7.48 4.86
CA GLU A 56 -8.97 -7.44 3.63
C GLU A 56 -8.22 -6.56 2.60
N PRO A 57 -7.63 -7.15 1.55
CA PRO A 57 -6.95 -6.38 0.53
C PRO A 57 -7.95 -5.49 -0.22
N PRO A 58 -7.57 -4.25 -0.59
CA PRO A 58 -8.43 -3.40 -1.38
C PRO A 58 -8.63 -3.99 -2.79
N ALA A 59 -9.86 -3.89 -3.30
CA ALA A 59 -10.25 -4.49 -4.58
C ALA A 59 -9.70 -3.75 -5.82
N SER A 60 -9.46 -2.44 -5.74
CA SER A 60 -8.96 -1.62 -6.86
C SER A 60 -8.38 -0.28 -6.38
N ALA A 61 -7.33 0.21 -7.06
CA ALA A 61 -6.68 1.50 -6.84
C ALA A 61 -7.62 2.71 -7.02
#